data_AF-A0A1K0IBW5-F1
#
_entry.id   AF-A0A1K0IBW5-F1
#
_cell.length_a   1.000
_cell.length_b   1.000
_cell.length_c   1.000
_cell.angle_alpha   90.00
_cell.angle_beta   90.00
_cell.angle_gamma   90.00
#
_symmetry.space_group_name_H-M   'P 1'
#
loop_
_entity.id
_entity.type
_entity.pdbx_description
1 polymer ?
#
loop_
_entity_poly.entity_id
_entity_poly.type
_entity_poly.pdbx_seq_one_letter_code
_entity_poly.pdbx_strand_id
1 'polypeptide(L)'
;MAVGTVLTRHWHPPVSPLVLTAWQLCAGGLFLLPFALVLEPLPGHFTLANWLGYAWLSIVGAGFSYALWFRGVGRMPSSAVAALGLLSPVSATVLGFLVLGQALTAMQAAGALLVLGSVWLGQRAATPAAVPRTQPA
;
A
#
# COMPACT_ATOMS: atom_id res chain seq x y z
N MET A 1 9.34 4.69 -6.37
CA MET A 1 8.96 3.26 -6.50
C MET A 1 9.72 2.54 -7.62
N ALA A 2 9.73 3.05 -8.87
CA ALA A 2 10.31 2.35 -10.03
C ALA A 2 11.76 1.83 -9.85
N VAL A 3 12.67 2.66 -9.34
CA VAL A 3 14.08 2.28 -9.12
C VAL A 3 14.20 1.13 -8.11
N GLY A 4 13.53 1.24 -6.96
CA GLY A 4 13.55 0.19 -5.93
C GLY A 4 12.98 -1.14 -6.42
N THR A 5 11.90 -1.11 -7.22
CA THR A 5 11.35 -2.33 -7.84
C THR A 5 12.31 -2.97 -8.84
N VAL A 6 13.06 -2.17 -9.60
CA VAL A 6 14.06 -2.67 -10.56
C VAL A 6 15.25 -3.27 -9.82
N LEU A 7 15.84 -2.58 -8.83
CA LEU A 7 16.99 -3.12 -8.09
C LEU A 7 16.65 -4.39 -7.31
N THR A 8 15.48 -4.42 -6.64
CA THR A 8 15.04 -5.61 -5.90
C THR A 8 14.88 -6.80 -6.85
N ARG A 9 14.37 -6.57 -8.06
CA ARG A 9 14.24 -7.59 -9.09
C ARG A 9 15.59 -7.95 -9.73
N HIS A 10 16.57 -7.06 -9.76
CA HIS A 10 17.90 -7.37 -10.31
C HIS A 10 18.74 -8.17 -9.32
N TRP A 11 18.66 -7.86 -8.02
CA TRP A 11 19.58 -8.40 -7.00
C TRP A 11 19.04 -9.62 -6.26
N HIS A 12 17.73 -9.90 -6.36
CA HIS A 12 17.06 -11.06 -5.74
C HIS A 12 17.51 -11.31 -4.29
N PRO A 13 17.22 -10.39 -3.35
CA PRO A 13 17.69 -10.51 -1.97
C PRO A 13 17.29 -11.87 -1.36
N PRO A 14 18.20 -12.58 -0.66
CA PRO A 14 17.94 -13.90 -0.09
C PRO A 14 17.13 -13.81 1.22
N VAL A 15 16.18 -12.89 1.30
CA VAL A 15 15.34 -12.64 2.48
C VAL A 15 13.89 -12.54 2.07
N SER A 16 12.97 -12.84 3.00
CA SER A 16 11.54 -12.72 2.71
C SER A 16 11.14 -11.26 2.40
N PRO A 17 10.08 -11.03 1.60
CA PRO A 17 9.56 -9.68 1.33
C PRO A 17 9.26 -8.89 2.60
N LEU A 18 8.75 -9.55 3.65
CA LEU A 18 8.45 -8.91 4.93
C LEU A 18 9.73 -8.39 5.62
N VAL A 19 10.81 -9.19 5.61
CA VAL A 19 12.10 -8.79 6.19
C VAL A 19 12.72 -7.64 5.39
N LEU A 20 12.62 -7.68 4.06
CA LEU A 20 13.08 -6.58 3.21
C LEU A 20 12.31 -5.28 3.51
N THR A 21 10.99 -5.35 3.64
CA THR A 21 10.15 -4.19 3.99
C THR A 21 10.47 -3.66 5.38
N ALA A 22 10.73 -4.53 6.37
CA ALA A 22 11.15 -4.10 7.70
C ALA A 22 12.46 -3.30 7.64
N TRP A 23 13.47 -3.79 6.92
CA TRP A 23 14.71 -3.05 6.72
C TRP A 23 14.51 -1.73 5.97
N GLN A 24 13.65 -1.71 4.95
CA GLN A 24 13.32 -0.47 4.22
C GLN A 24 12.66 0.58 5.11
N LEU A 25 11.72 0.16 5.98
CA LEU A 25 11.05 1.07 6.91
C LEU A 25 12.03 1.59 7.98
N CYS A 26 12.89 0.73 8.53
CA CYS A 26 13.92 1.15 9.48
C CYS A 26 14.91 2.15 8.85
N ALA A 27 15.42 1.83 7.65
CA ALA A 27 16.35 2.72 6.95
C ALA A 27 15.69 4.04 6.55
N GLY A 28 14.46 3.99 6.04
CA GLY A 28 13.67 5.19 5.70
C GLY A 28 13.38 6.05 6.93
N GLY A 29 12.99 5.43 8.05
CA GLY A 29 12.76 6.13 9.31
C GLY A 29 14.03 6.78 9.86
N LEU A 30 15.16 6.06 9.85
CA LEU A 30 16.45 6.60 10.30
C LEU A 30 16.95 7.73 9.38
N PHE A 31 16.72 7.60 8.08
CA PHE A 31 17.04 8.65 7.11
C PHE A 31 16.19 9.91 7.32
N LEU A 32 14.90 9.75 7.61
CA LEU A 32 13.99 10.87 7.86
C LEU A 32 14.18 11.52 9.24
N LEU A 33 14.65 10.77 10.24
CA LEU A 33 14.83 11.23 11.61
C LEU A 33 15.57 12.58 11.75
N PRO A 34 16.76 12.81 11.16
CA PRO A 34 17.44 14.10 11.28
C PRO A 34 16.63 15.25 10.66
N PHE A 35 15.95 15.02 9.55
CA PHE A 35 15.10 16.04 8.92
C PHE A 35 13.88 16.36 9.78
N ALA A 36 13.24 15.34 10.36
CA ALA A 36 12.13 15.53 11.28
C ALA A 36 12.55 16.37 12.51
N LEU A 37 13.73 16.09 13.09
CA LEU A 37 14.25 16.84 14.24
C LEU A 37 14.64 18.29 13.92
N VAL A 38 15.01 18.59 12.67
CA VAL A 38 15.44 19.94 12.25
C VAL A 38 14.26 20.77 11.73
N LEU A 39 13.32 20.15 11.02
CA LEU A 39 12.25 20.85 10.31
C LEU A 39 10.93 20.88 11.08
N GLU A 40 10.65 19.92 11.96
CA GLU A 40 9.42 19.87 12.74
C GLU A 40 9.65 20.20 14.21
N PRO A 41 8.81 21.07 14.81
CA PRO A 41 8.85 21.28 16.25
C PRO A 41 8.38 20.02 16.97
N LEU A 42 9.23 19.49 17.86
CA LEU A 42 8.86 18.35 18.70
C LEU A 42 7.71 18.75 19.65
N PRO A 43 6.70 17.88 19.82
CA PRO A 43 5.65 18.13 20.80
C PRO A 43 6.27 18.17 22.20
N GLY A 44 5.92 19.20 22.97
CA GLY A 44 6.46 19.39 24.33
C GLY A 44 6.06 18.29 25.33
N HIS A 45 5.03 17.51 25.01
CA HIS A 45 4.64 16.31 25.75
C HIS A 45 3.93 15.31 24.84
N PHE A 46 4.08 14.03 25.13
CA PHE A 46 3.33 12.97 24.48
C PHE A 46 2.21 12.51 25.41
N THR A 47 0.96 12.63 24.95
CA THR A 47 -0.18 12.08 25.69
C THR A 47 -0.24 10.56 25.54
N LEU A 48 -0.94 9.88 26.45
CA LEU A 48 -1.21 8.45 26.30
C LEU A 48 -1.92 8.15 24.96
N ALA A 49 -2.81 9.02 24.51
CA ALA A 49 -3.49 8.88 23.23
C ALA A 49 -2.50 8.90 22.05
N ASN A 50 -1.45 9.73 22.08
CA ASN A 50 -0.41 9.73 21.05
C ASN A 50 0.36 8.41 21.04
N TRP A 51 0.76 7.92 22.21
CA TRP A 51 1.46 6.63 22.32
C TRP A 51 0.61 5.47 21.81
N LEU A 52 -0.66 5.41 22.19
CA LEU A 52 -1.59 4.40 21.68
C LEU A 52 -1.82 4.53 20.17
N GLY A 53 -1.89 5.76 19.64
CA GLY A 53 -1.97 6.02 18.21
C GLY A 53 -0.75 5.50 17.45
N TYR A 54 0.46 5.81 17.92
CA TYR A 54 1.70 5.30 17.31
C TYR A 54 1.81 3.79 17.41
N ALA A 55 1.44 3.19 18.55
CA ALA A 55 1.42 1.74 18.72
C ALA A 55 0.43 1.08 17.74
N TRP A 56 -0.78 1.64 17.61
CA TRP A 56 -1.77 1.18 16.64
C TRP A 56 -1.26 1.23 15.20
N LEU A 57 -0.72 2.38 14.79
CA LEU A 57 -0.19 2.57 13.43
C LEU A 57 0.98 1.62 13.14
N SER A 58 1.89 1.43 14.10
CA SER A 58 3.09 0.61 13.89
C SER A 58 2.79 -0.88 13.92
N ILE A 59 2.01 -1.34 14.89
CA ILE A 59 1.74 -2.78 15.10
C ILE A 59 0.63 -3.25 14.17
N VAL A 60 -0.52 -2.57 14.18
CA VAL A 60 -1.70 -3.01 13.43
C VAL A 60 -1.65 -2.47 11.99
N GLY A 61 -1.45 -1.15 11.85
CA GLY A 61 -1.45 -0.46 10.55
C GLY A 61 -0.30 -0.89 9.63
N ALA A 62 0.87 -1.17 10.18
CA ALA A 62 2.04 -1.62 9.42
C ALA A 62 2.34 -3.10 9.66
N GLY A 63 2.82 -3.51 10.83
CA GLY A 63 3.36 -4.85 11.05
C GLY A 63 2.40 -6.00 10.69
N PHE A 64 1.23 -6.03 11.33
CA PHE A 64 0.20 -7.04 11.10
C PHE A 64 -0.36 -6.97 9.68
N SER A 65 -0.66 -5.76 9.19
CA SER A 65 -1.20 -5.55 7.85
C SER A 65 -0.23 -6.01 6.75
N TYR A 66 1.07 -5.74 6.87
CA TYR A 66 2.08 -6.24 5.94
C TYR A 66 2.21 -7.76 5.98
N ALA A 67 2.19 -8.36 7.18
CA ALA A 67 2.24 -9.80 7.32
C ALA A 67 1.04 -10.47 6.61
N LEU A 68 -0.17 -9.91 6.77
CA LEU A 68 -1.36 -10.39 6.09
C LEU A 68 -1.27 -10.17 4.57
N TRP A 69 -0.84 -8.97 4.15
CA TRP A 69 -0.68 -8.62 2.75
C TRP A 69 0.26 -9.58 2.03
N PHE A 70 1.50 -9.73 2.49
CA PHE A 70 2.50 -10.59 1.84
C PHE A 70 2.09 -12.07 1.84
N ARG A 71 1.40 -12.53 2.89
CA ARG A 71 0.82 -13.89 2.90
C ARG A 71 -0.32 -14.03 1.88
N GLY A 72 -1.17 -13.01 1.73
CA GLY A 72 -2.32 -13.02 0.82
C GLY A 72 -1.90 -12.94 -0.64
N VAL A 73 -1.08 -11.96 -1.00
CA VAL A 73 -0.73 -11.70 -2.41
C VAL A 73 0.07 -12.82 -3.06
N GLY A 74 0.87 -13.56 -2.27
CA GLY A 74 1.61 -14.72 -2.77
C GLY A 74 0.71 -15.90 -3.19
N ARG A 75 -0.58 -15.87 -2.84
CA ARG A 75 -1.57 -16.92 -3.14
C ARG A 75 -2.59 -16.51 -4.20
N MET A 76 -2.45 -15.32 -4.80
CA MET A 76 -3.45 -14.74 -5.70
C MET A 76 -2.86 -14.45 -7.08
N PRO A 77 -3.67 -14.53 -8.15
CA PRO A 77 -3.24 -14.07 -9.46
C PRO A 77 -3.01 -12.55 -9.44
N SER A 78 -2.10 -12.05 -10.30
CA SER A 78 -1.72 -10.65 -10.36
C SER A 78 -2.89 -9.68 -10.58
N SER A 79 -3.91 -10.11 -11.34
CA SER A 79 -5.14 -9.34 -11.57
C SER A 79 -5.95 -9.12 -10.29
N ALA A 80 -6.02 -10.11 -9.41
CA ALA A 80 -6.70 -9.99 -8.12
C ALA A 80 -5.92 -9.09 -7.15
N VAL A 81 -4.58 -9.18 -7.14
CA VAL A 81 -3.72 -8.29 -6.33
C VAL A 81 -3.89 -6.82 -6.73
N ALA A 82 -3.98 -6.54 -8.04
CA ALA A 82 -4.25 -5.20 -8.53
C ALA A 82 -5.63 -4.67 -8.06
N ALA A 83 -6.65 -5.53 -8.06
CA ALA A 83 -7.98 -5.18 -7.55
C ALA A 83 -7.96 -4.85 -6.04
N LEU A 84 -7.20 -5.61 -5.24
CA LEU A 84 -7.04 -5.35 -3.79
C LEU A 84 -6.44 -3.97 -3.50
N GLY A 85 -5.49 -3.52 -4.33
CA GLY A 85 -4.90 -2.18 -4.19
C GLY A 85 -5.93 -1.05 -4.25
N LEU A 86 -7.00 -1.24 -5.03
CA LEU A 86 -8.07 -0.26 -5.19
C LEU A 86 -9.09 -0.28 -4.06
N LEU A 87 -9.13 -1.35 -3.28
CA LEU A 87 -9.93 -1.36 -2.06
C LEU A 87 -9.38 -0.39 -1.01
N SER A 88 -8.09 -0.04 -1.07
CA SER A 88 -7.49 0.91 -0.13
C SER A 88 -8.15 2.30 -0.19
N PRO A 89 -8.20 3.01 -1.34
CA PRO A 89 -8.88 4.31 -1.41
C PRO A 89 -10.38 4.23 -1.14
N VAL A 90 -11.05 3.14 -1.52
CA VAL A 90 -12.47 2.92 -1.21
C VAL A 90 -12.68 2.80 0.29
N SER A 91 -11.88 1.96 0.97
CA SER A 91 -11.96 1.76 2.42
C SER A 91 -11.64 3.05 3.17
N ALA A 92 -10.61 3.79 2.74
CA ALA A 92 -10.25 5.08 3.31
C ALA A 92 -11.40 6.10 3.19
N THR A 93 -12.05 6.16 2.01
CA THR A 93 -13.20 7.05 1.77
C THR A 93 -14.39 6.67 2.66
N VAL A 94 -14.72 5.38 2.74
CA VAL A 94 -15.82 4.89 3.58
C VAL A 94 -15.56 5.17 5.05
N LEU A 95 -14.35 4.93 5.54
CA LEU A 95 -13.97 5.23 6.92
C LEU A 95 -13.94 6.74 7.19
N GLY A 96 -13.46 7.54 6.23
CA GLY A 96 -13.51 9.01 6.33
C GLY A 96 -14.94 9.52 6.47
N PHE A 97 -15.87 8.97 5.70
CA PHE A 97 -17.29 9.30 5.81
C PHE A 97 -17.92 8.82 7.13
N LEU A 98 -17.76 7.53 7.46
CA LEU A 98 -18.46 6.91 8.60
C LEU A 98 -17.85 7.28 9.96
N VAL A 99 -16.52 7.37 10.05
CA VAL A 99 -15.80 7.56 11.31
C VAL A 99 -15.44 9.02 11.53
N LEU A 100 -15.05 9.75 10.46
CA LEU A 100 -14.62 11.15 10.56
C LEU A 100 -15.71 12.14 10.10
N GLY A 101 -16.86 11.67 9.60
CA GLY A 101 -17.94 12.53 9.11
C GLY A 101 -17.59 13.33 7.84
N GLN A 102 -16.58 12.90 7.08
CA GLN A 102 -16.10 13.61 5.90
C GLN A 102 -17.01 13.32 4.69
N ALA A 103 -17.63 14.36 4.14
CA ALA A 103 -18.38 14.25 2.89
C ALA A 103 -17.48 14.50 1.68
N LEU A 104 -17.70 13.74 0.62
CA LEU A 104 -17.11 14.03 -0.69
C LEU A 104 -17.84 15.22 -1.31
N THR A 105 -17.07 16.17 -1.83
CA THR A 105 -17.62 17.17 -2.76
C THR A 105 -18.09 16.47 -4.05
N ALA A 106 -19.00 17.12 -4.79
CA ALA A 106 -19.47 16.58 -6.07
C ALA A 106 -18.32 16.29 -7.06
N MET A 107 -17.29 17.13 -7.08
CA MET A 107 -16.11 16.95 -7.93
C MET A 107 -15.28 15.73 -7.51
N GLN A 108 -15.08 15.52 -6.20
CA GLN A 108 -14.37 14.33 -5.70
C GLN A 108 -15.16 13.05 -5.96
N ALA A 109 -16.48 13.10 -5.85
CA ALA A 109 -17.35 11.96 -6.19
C ALA A 109 -17.26 11.61 -7.68
N ALA A 110 -17.29 12.61 -8.56
CA ALA A 110 -17.11 12.40 -10.00
C ALA A 110 -15.73 11.80 -10.32
N GLY A 111 -14.66 12.32 -9.69
CA GLY A 111 -13.31 11.76 -9.81
C GLY A 111 -13.22 10.31 -9.33
N ALA A 112 -13.82 9.99 -8.18
CA ALA A 112 -13.87 8.63 -7.66
C ALA A 112 -14.58 7.66 -8.62
N LEU A 113 -15.72 8.07 -9.19
CA LEU A 113 -16.45 7.28 -10.18
C LEU A 113 -15.64 7.05 -11.46
N LEU A 114 -14.91 8.07 -11.94
CA LEU A 114 -14.02 7.94 -13.10
C LEU A 114 -12.89 6.95 -12.85
N VAL A 115 -12.24 7.01 -11.68
CA VAL A 115 -11.17 6.07 -11.31
C VAL A 115 -11.72 4.64 -11.24
N LEU A 116 -12.82 4.41 -10.53
CA LEU A 116 -13.44 3.09 -10.42
C LEU A 116 -13.88 2.54 -11.78
N GLY A 117 -14.48 3.38 -12.63
CA GLY A 117 -14.89 3.01 -13.98
C GLY A 117 -13.70 2.64 -14.88
N SER A 118 -12.61 3.42 -14.83
CA SER A 118 -11.39 3.14 -15.63
C SER A 118 -10.75 1.80 -15.27
N VAL A 119 -10.68 1.48 -13.97
CA VAL A 119 -10.21 0.18 -13.51
C VAL A 119 -11.10 -0.93 -14.04
N TRP A 120 -12.42 -0.79 -13.85
CA TRP A 120 -13.37 -1.83 -14.21
C TRP A 120 -13.29 -2.16 -15.71
N LEU A 121 -13.16 -1.12 -16.56
CA LEU A 121 -12.91 -1.28 -17.99
C LEU A 121 -11.55 -1.96 -18.26
N GLY A 122 -10.48 -1.53 -17.59
CA GLY A 122 -9.14 -2.11 -17.74
C GLY A 122 -9.06 -3.59 -17.34
N GLN A 123 -9.77 -3.98 -16.28
CA GLN A 123 -9.86 -5.37 -15.84
C GLN A 123 -10.59 -6.27 -16.84
N ARG A 124 -11.58 -5.73 -17.58
CA ARG A 124 -12.27 -6.47 -18.65
C ARG A 124 -11.42 -6.63 -19.90
N ALA A 125 -10.64 -5.60 -20.25
CA ALA A 125 -9.74 -5.63 -21.40
C ALA A 125 -8.55 -6.59 -21.21
N ALA A 126 -8.11 -6.82 -19.96
CA ALA A 126 -6.99 -7.70 -19.61
C ALA A 126 -7.31 -9.21 -19.66
N THR A 127 -8.31 -9.63 -20.44
CA THR A 127 -8.58 -11.06 -20.68
C THR A 127 -7.37 -11.67 -21.40
N PRO A 128 -6.71 -12.70 -20.85
CA PRO A 128 -5.44 -13.17 -21.38
C PRO A 128 -5.59 -13.69 -22.81
N ALA A 129 -4.89 -13.07 -23.76
CA ALA A 129 -4.63 -13.67 -25.06
C ALA A 129 -3.92 -15.01 -24.81
N ALA A 130 -4.55 -16.11 -25.25
CA ALA A 130 -4.00 -17.44 -25.10
C ALA A 130 -2.58 -17.48 -25.71
N VAL A 131 -1.58 -17.71 -24.87
CA VAL A 131 -0.20 -17.89 -25.32
C VAL A 131 -0.16 -19.16 -26.18
N PRO A 132 0.23 -19.10 -27.47
CA PRO A 132 0.37 -20.30 -28.29
C PRO A 132 1.42 -21.22 -27.65
N ARG A 133 1.02 -22.45 -27.32
CA ARG A 133 1.96 -23.48 -26.87
C ARG A 133 2.88 -23.82 -28.05
N THR A 134 4.10 -23.29 -28.06
CA THR A 134 5.17 -23.82 -28.89
C THR A 134 5.62 -25.15 -28.29
N GLN A 135 5.18 -26.27 -28.89
CA GLN A 135 5.72 -27.60 -28.62
C GLN A 135 7.17 -27.65 -29.14
N PRO A 136 8.16 -28.11 -28.35
CA PRO A 136 9.46 -28.48 -28.88
C PRO A 136 9.34 -29.82 -29.63
N ALA A 137 10.01 -29.89 -30.78
CA ALA A 137 10.15 -31.07 -31.63
C ALA A 137 11.08 -32.14 -31.02
#